data_AF-A0A818XRZ3-F1
#
_entry.id   AF-A0A818XRZ3-F1
#
_cell.length_a   1.000
_cell.length_b   1.000
_cell.length_c   1.000
_cell.angle_alpha   90.00
_cell.angle_beta   90.00
_cell.angle_gamma   90.00
#
_symmetry.space_group_name_H-M   'P 1'
#
loop_
_entity.id
_entity.type
_entity.pdbx_description
1 polymer ?
#
loop_
_entity_poly.entity_id
_entity_poly.type
_entity_poly.pdbx_seq_one_letter_code
_entity_poly.pdbx_strand_id
1 'polypeptide(L)'
;MRRNRLGRITTRLYIVLLITGHVILILYTIIQPQILTKTFDQPSLTTYNHLMVDHSDTLQCPCSSISSIYDRYVTIEPVFHQVCSSPFSSDGWRENVTVDLAPDVSVYNARDYRRFLSAHLQCLTGLCSLSMQSVNDSIGQLLSSLYITTQLQSLTTFQTHIDSMVQQSKSTAPATFARLLSILRAANHGNAIISSYGTNFKYYFPHWFYSNCVWGMYVL
;
A
#
# COMPACT_ATOMS: atom_id res chain seq x y z
N MET A 1 43.35 30.89 80.50
CA MET A 1 41.89 31.11 80.37
C MET A 1 41.36 31.24 78.93
N ARG A 2 42.17 31.64 77.93
CA ARG A 2 41.74 31.83 76.53
C ARG A 2 41.31 30.53 75.80
N ARG A 3 41.95 29.40 76.15
CA ARG A 3 41.75 28.07 75.54
C ARG A 3 40.35 27.47 75.81
N ASN A 4 39.82 27.64 77.03
CA ASN A 4 38.49 27.13 77.43
C ASN A 4 37.34 27.96 76.81
N ARG A 5 37.57 29.26 76.57
CA ARG A 5 36.60 30.14 75.87
C ARG A 5 36.50 29.78 74.39
N LEU A 6 37.64 29.51 73.75
CA LEU A 6 37.69 29.11 72.35
C LEU A 6 36.96 27.77 72.12
N GLY A 7 37.18 26.79 73.00
CA GLY A 7 36.50 25.48 72.96
C GLY A 7 34.97 25.57 73.12
N ARG A 8 34.46 26.50 73.95
CA ARG A 8 33.01 26.76 74.10
C ARG A 8 32.41 27.45 72.86
N ILE A 9 33.16 28.31 72.19
CA ILE A 9 32.69 29.00 70.98
C ILE A 9 32.64 28.03 69.80
N THR A 10 33.66 27.19 69.64
CA THR A 10 33.70 26.20 68.54
C THR A 10 32.62 25.12 68.69
N THR A 11 32.34 24.64 69.91
CA THR A 11 31.22 23.70 70.14
C THR A 11 29.87 24.34 69.87
N ARG A 12 29.66 25.61 70.27
CA ARG A 12 28.42 26.34 69.95
C ARG A 12 28.26 26.53 68.44
N LEU A 13 29.32 26.90 67.73
CA LEU A 13 29.32 27.02 66.27
C LEU A 13 29.00 25.68 65.59
N TYR A 14 29.61 24.58 66.05
CA TYR A 14 29.37 23.24 65.52
C TYR A 14 27.91 22.80 65.71
N ILE A 15 27.34 23.01 66.89
CA ILE A 15 25.94 22.67 67.15
C ILE A 15 24.99 23.49 66.26
N VAL A 16 25.26 24.79 66.09
CA VAL A 16 24.48 25.65 65.19
C VAL A 16 24.55 25.14 63.75
N LEU A 17 25.75 24.84 63.25
CA LEU A 17 25.95 24.30 61.90
C LEU A 17 25.24 22.95 61.71
N LEU A 18 25.31 22.08 62.71
CA LEU A 18 24.68 20.76 62.69
C LEU A 18 23.15 20.86 62.65
N ILE A 19 22.57 21.77 63.44
CA ILE A 19 21.13 22.06 63.41
C ILE A 19 20.74 22.63 62.04
N THR A 20 21.49 23.62 61.52
CA THR A 20 21.18 24.19 60.20
C THR A 20 21.27 23.16 59.07
N GLY A 21 22.25 22.27 59.10
CA GLY A 21 22.39 21.19 58.11
C GLY A 21 21.22 20.20 58.16
N HIS A 22 20.78 19.81 59.36
CA HIS A 22 19.60 18.96 59.52
C HIS A 22 18.32 19.62 59.00
N VAL A 23 18.13 20.92 59.30
CA VAL A 23 16.98 21.67 58.80
C VAL A 23 16.96 21.72 57.27
N ILE A 24 18.11 21.94 56.62
CA ILE A 24 18.23 21.93 55.16
C ILE A 24 17.88 20.56 54.58
N LEU A 25 18.38 19.47 55.17
CA LEU A 25 18.07 18.10 54.74
C LEU A 25 16.57 17.78 54.86
N ILE A 26 15.95 18.14 55.98
CA ILE A 26 14.52 17.93 56.20
C ILE A 26 13.70 18.73 55.17
N LEU A 27 14.03 20.00 54.97
CA LEU A 27 13.36 20.84 53.97
C LEU A 27 13.51 20.25 52.57
N TYR A 28 14.70 19.78 52.21
CA TYR A 28 14.95 19.13 50.92
C TYR A 28 14.05 17.92 50.71
N THR A 29 13.90 17.06 51.73
CA THR A 29 13.04 15.87 51.65
C THR A 29 11.55 16.19 51.56
N ILE A 30 11.08 17.30 52.16
CA ILE A 30 9.67 17.70 52.14
C ILE A 30 9.33 18.43 50.83
N ILE A 31 10.24 19.26 50.32
CA ILE A 31 10.00 20.10 49.14
C ILE A 31 10.07 19.29 47.85
N GLN A 32 10.72 18.13 47.85
CA GLN A 32 10.89 17.32 46.65
C GLN A 32 9.51 16.92 46.08
N PRO A 33 9.11 17.46 44.92
CA PRO A 33 7.79 17.23 44.38
C PRO A 33 7.63 15.75 44.02
N GLN A 34 6.55 15.13 44.47
CA GLN A 34 6.23 13.76 44.06
C GLN A 34 5.55 13.76 42.70
N ILE A 35 6.07 12.97 41.77
CA ILE A 35 5.42 12.73 40.47
C ILE A 35 4.23 11.80 40.74
N LEU A 36 3.02 12.31 40.58
CA LEU A 36 1.80 11.52 40.70
C LEU A 36 1.34 11.07 39.31
N THR A 37 1.38 9.77 39.05
CA THR A 37 0.82 9.19 37.82
C THR A 37 -0.69 9.10 37.95
N LYS A 38 -1.43 9.75 37.04
CA LYS A 38 -2.88 9.59 36.92
C LYS A 38 -3.22 8.64 35.78
N THR A 39 -4.10 7.69 36.06
CA THR A 39 -4.59 6.70 35.08
C THR A 39 -6.02 7.03 34.67
N PHE A 40 -6.31 6.92 33.39
CA PHE A 40 -7.63 7.12 32.81
C PHE A 40 -8.03 5.87 32.03
N ASP A 41 -9.11 5.22 32.42
CA ASP A 41 -9.62 4.04 31.72
C ASP A 41 -10.48 4.48 30.53
N GLN A 42 -10.08 4.08 29.32
CA GLN A 42 -10.78 4.35 28.06
C GLN A 42 -11.23 5.82 27.89
N PRO A 43 -10.27 6.78 27.90
CA PRO A 43 -10.61 8.19 27.73
C PRO A 43 -11.23 8.44 26.36
N SER A 44 -12.11 9.45 26.29
CA SER A 44 -12.61 9.91 24.99
C SER A 44 -11.49 10.52 24.14
N LEU A 45 -11.64 10.53 22.82
CA LEU A 45 -10.66 11.12 21.91
C LEU A 45 -10.41 12.61 22.21
N THR A 46 -11.44 13.35 22.63
CA THR A 46 -11.30 14.76 22.99
C THR A 46 -10.48 14.92 24.27
N THR A 47 -10.70 14.07 25.28
CA THR A 47 -9.89 14.03 26.51
C THR A 47 -8.43 13.73 26.20
N TYR A 48 -8.17 12.73 25.35
CA TYR A 48 -6.80 12.41 24.91
C TYR A 48 -6.14 13.59 24.21
N ASN A 49 -6.82 14.23 23.26
CA ASN A 49 -6.27 15.37 22.53
C ASN A 49 -5.93 16.54 23.48
N HIS A 50 -6.77 16.80 24.48
CA HIS A 50 -6.48 17.81 25.49
C HIS A 50 -5.24 17.45 26.33
N LEU A 51 -5.17 16.21 26.82
CA LEU A 51 -4.02 15.74 27.61
C LEU A 51 -2.72 15.71 26.78
N MET A 52 -2.82 15.43 25.48
CA MET A 52 -1.67 15.43 24.58
C MET A 52 -1.09 16.83 24.38
N VAL A 53 -1.94 17.87 24.38
CA VAL A 53 -1.49 19.27 24.30
C VAL A 53 -0.76 19.70 25.57
N ASP A 54 -1.29 19.33 26.74
CA ASP A 54 -0.75 19.77 28.03
C ASP A 54 0.43 18.93 28.54
N HIS A 55 0.50 17.66 28.12
CA HIS A 55 1.41 16.65 28.67
C HIS A 55 2.06 15.75 27.60
N SER A 56 2.37 16.28 26.42
CA SER A 56 2.94 15.53 25.28
C SER A 56 4.10 14.61 25.65
N ASP A 57 5.00 15.08 26.52
CA ASP A 57 6.28 14.42 26.81
C ASP A 57 6.15 13.27 27.82
N THR A 58 5.06 13.25 28.59
CA THR A 58 4.86 12.30 29.69
C THR A 58 3.61 11.43 29.52
N LEU A 59 2.72 11.80 28.61
CA LEU A 59 1.50 11.06 28.32
C LEU A 59 1.81 9.73 27.64
N GLN A 60 1.27 8.64 28.19
CA GLN A 60 1.37 7.29 27.64
C GLN A 60 -0.04 6.76 27.41
N CYS A 61 -0.33 6.27 26.21
CA CYS A 61 -1.63 5.73 25.83
C CYS A 61 -1.43 4.41 25.09
N PRO A 62 -1.16 3.32 25.83
CA PRO A 62 -0.97 2.02 25.23
C PRO A 62 -2.28 1.51 24.61
N CYS A 63 -2.17 0.86 23.46
CA CYS A 63 -3.32 0.24 22.80
C CYS A 63 -3.77 -1.02 23.55
N SER A 64 -5.09 -1.23 23.64
CA SER A 64 -5.65 -2.49 24.15
C SER A 64 -5.40 -3.68 23.22
N SER A 65 -5.31 -3.42 21.91
CA SER A 65 -4.86 -4.35 20.88
C SER A 65 -3.76 -3.71 20.06
N ILE A 66 -2.66 -4.44 19.87
CA ILE A 66 -1.48 -3.96 19.12
C ILE A 66 -1.71 -4.03 17.60
N SER A 67 -2.68 -4.84 17.16
CA SER A 67 -2.99 -5.00 15.75
C SER A 67 -4.47 -4.87 15.44
N SER A 68 -4.75 -4.36 14.25
CA SER A 68 -6.09 -4.31 13.65
C SER A 68 -5.98 -4.37 12.13
N ILE A 69 -6.95 -4.99 11.47
CA ILE A 69 -7.01 -4.99 10.00
C ILE A 69 -7.42 -3.61 9.46
N TYR A 70 -6.91 -3.24 8.28
CA TYR A 70 -7.23 -1.95 7.64
C TYR A 70 -8.70 -1.81 7.24
N ASP A 71 -9.37 -2.93 6.95
CA ASP A 71 -10.80 -2.98 6.61
C ASP A 71 -11.71 -2.26 7.63
N ARG A 72 -11.29 -2.18 8.91
CA ARG A 72 -12.06 -1.46 9.94
C ARG A 72 -12.06 0.06 9.80
N TYR A 73 -11.12 0.61 9.04
CA TYR A 73 -10.86 2.05 9.00
C TYR A 73 -10.92 2.64 7.59
N VAL A 74 -10.81 1.81 6.56
CA VAL A 74 -10.64 2.25 5.16
C VAL A 74 -11.68 1.57 4.28
N THR A 75 -12.35 2.37 3.45
CA THR A 75 -13.20 1.88 2.36
C THR A 75 -12.60 2.34 1.04
N ILE A 76 -12.48 1.42 0.06
CA ILE A 76 -11.85 1.70 -1.23
C ILE A 76 -12.82 1.33 -2.35
N GLU A 77 -13.15 2.32 -3.18
CA GLU A 77 -13.97 2.14 -4.37
C GLU A 77 -13.13 2.42 -5.62
N PRO A 78 -12.72 1.40 -6.39
CA PRO A 78 -11.92 1.60 -7.58
C PRO A 78 -12.77 2.15 -8.73
N VAL A 79 -12.23 3.14 -9.44
CA VAL A 79 -12.81 3.66 -10.69
C VAL A 79 -11.95 3.18 -11.86
N PHE A 80 -12.56 2.37 -12.73
CA PHE A 80 -11.89 1.84 -13.92
C PHE A 80 -12.08 2.75 -15.13
N HIS A 81 -11.21 2.58 -16.13
CA HIS A 81 -11.31 3.32 -17.39
C HIS A 81 -12.60 2.97 -18.12
N GLN A 82 -13.26 3.97 -18.72
CA GLN A 82 -14.57 3.83 -19.40
C GLN A 82 -14.61 2.73 -20.46
N VAL A 83 -13.47 2.43 -21.08
CA VAL A 83 -13.33 1.34 -22.05
C VAL A 83 -13.71 -0.02 -21.48
N CYS A 84 -13.45 -0.27 -20.18
CA CYS A 84 -13.77 -1.51 -19.49
C CYS A 84 -15.22 -1.60 -19.02
N SER A 85 -15.99 -0.54 -19.21
CA SER A 85 -17.45 -0.52 -19.06
C SER A 85 -18.16 -0.44 -20.41
N SER A 86 -17.41 -0.46 -21.52
CA SER A 86 -17.98 -0.37 -22.86
C SER A 86 -18.48 -1.73 -23.35
N PRO A 87 -19.43 -1.77 -24.31
CA PRO A 87 -19.91 -3.03 -24.91
C PRO A 87 -18.78 -3.86 -25.52
N PHE A 88 -17.70 -3.20 -25.98
CA PHE A 88 -16.52 -3.81 -26.58
C PHE A 88 -15.63 -4.57 -25.60
N SER A 89 -15.78 -4.33 -24.29
CA SER A 89 -15.08 -5.03 -23.21
C SER A 89 -15.90 -6.17 -22.58
N SER A 90 -17.12 -6.37 -23.07
CA SER A 90 -18.02 -7.45 -22.65
C SER A 90 -18.13 -8.50 -23.75
N ASP A 91 -18.47 -9.75 -23.42
CA ASP A 91 -18.67 -10.80 -24.43
C ASP A 91 -19.75 -10.47 -25.47
N GLY A 92 -20.57 -9.44 -25.25
CA GLY A 92 -21.65 -9.01 -26.15
C GLY A 92 -21.20 -8.56 -27.55
N TRP A 93 -19.93 -8.17 -27.74
CA TRP A 93 -19.44 -7.87 -29.11
C TRP A 93 -19.37 -9.12 -30.01
N ARG A 94 -19.29 -10.34 -29.42
CA ARG A 94 -19.17 -11.60 -30.16
C ARG A 94 -20.39 -11.89 -31.03
N GLU A 95 -21.57 -11.46 -30.60
CA GLU A 95 -22.83 -11.68 -31.30
C GLU A 95 -23.03 -10.69 -32.47
N ASN A 96 -22.53 -9.46 -32.38
CA ASN A 96 -22.69 -8.45 -33.43
C ASN A 96 -21.61 -8.52 -34.52
N VAL A 97 -20.35 -8.81 -34.16
CA VAL A 97 -19.23 -8.78 -35.13
C VAL A 97 -19.24 -9.99 -36.07
N THR A 98 -19.83 -11.12 -35.66
CA THR A 98 -19.96 -12.31 -36.50
C THR A 98 -21.05 -12.19 -37.56
N VAL A 99 -22.01 -11.27 -37.38
CA VAL A 99 -23.16 -11.08 -38.28
C VAL A 99 -22.87 -10.04 -39.39
N ASP A 100 -22.03 -9.04 -39.13
CA ASP A 100 -21.72 -7.95 -40.09
C ASP A 100 -20.56 -8.25 -41.05
N LEU A 101 -19.84 -9.37 -40.87
CA LEU A 101 -18.85 -9.84 -41.82
C LEU A 101 -19.57 -10.54 -42.98
N ALA A 102 -20.10 -9.72 -43.89
CA ALA A 102 -20.76 -10.14 -45.12
C ALA A 102 -19.98 -11.28 -45.83
N PRO A 103 -20.68 -12.27 -46.43
CA PRO A 103 -20.07 -13.44 -47.06
C PRO A 103 -19.17 -13.11 -48.27
N ASP A 104 -19.14 -11.85 -48.69
CA ASP A 104 -18.43 -11.36 -49.89
C ASP A 104 -17.08 -10.70 -49.58
N VAL A 105 -16.67 -10.62 -48.31
CA VAL A 105 -15.29 -10.24 -47.99
C VAL A 105 -14.41 -11.43 -48.33
N SER A 106 -13.77 -11.37 -49.49
CA SER A 106 -12.89 -12.44 -49.95
C SER A 106 -11.92 -12.82 -48.83
N VAL A 107 -11.95 -14.11 -48.48
CA VAL A 107 -11.07 -14.76 -47.51
C VAL A 107 -9.57 -14.53 -47.84
N TYR A 108 -9.27 -13.90 -48.98
CA TYR A 108 -7.94 -13.71 -49.54
C TYR A 108 -7.31 -12.34 -49.28
N ASN A 109 -8.03 -11.34 -48.76
CA ASN A 109 -7.39 -10.06 -48.47
C ASN A 109 -6.70 -10.09 -47.09
N ALA A 110 -5.42 -10.47 -47.07
CA ALA A 110 -4.59 -10.57 -45.87
C ALA A 110 -4.43 -9.22 -45.10
N ARG A 111 -4.87 -8.11 -45.68
CA ARG A 111 -4.83 -6.76 -45.09
C ARG A 111 -6.17 -6.26 -44.54
N ASP A 112 -7.24 -7.05 -44.57
CA ASP A 112 -8.52 -6.60 -44.02
C ASP A 112 -8.46 -6.54 -42.48
N TYR A 113 -8.49 -5.32 -41.93
CA TYR A 113 -8.43 -5.09 -40.50
C TYR A 113 -9.58 -5.76 -39.73
N ARG A 114 -10.72 -6.01 -40.40
CA ARG A 114 -11.88 -6.65 -39.81
C ARG A 114 -11.60 -8.09 -39.37
N ARG A 115 -10.61 -8.76 -39.98
CA ARG A 115 -10.12 -10.08 -39.52
C ARG A 115 -9.44 -10.03 -38.16
N PHE A 116 -8.81 -8.90 -37.83
CA PHE A 116 -8.09 -8.71 -36.58
C PHE A 116 -8.96 -8.04 -35.51
N LEU A 117 -10.07 -7.42 -35.89
CA LEU A 117 -10.95 -6.69 -34.98
C LEU A 117 -11.43 -7.56 -33.82
N SER A 118 -11.91 -8.78 -34.10
CA SER A 118 -12.35 -9.74 -33.08
C SER A 118 -11.22 -10.08 -32.10
N ALA A 119 -10.01 -10.31 -32.61
CA ALA A 119 -8.84 -10.59 -31.77
C ALA A 119 -8.47 -9.39 -30.87
N HIS A 120 -8.56 -8.17 -31.40
CA HIS A 120 -8.29 -6.95 -30.62
C HIS A 120 -9.35 -6.71 -29.55
N LEU A 121 -10.63 -6.92 -29.86
CA LEU A 121 -11.74 -6.81 -28.91
C LEU A 121 -11.65 -7.88 -27.82
N GLN A 122 -11.29 -9.13 -28.17
CA GLN A 122 -11.02 -10.19 -27.20
C GLN A 122 -9.83 -9.83 -26.30
N CYS A 123 -8.76 -9.29 -26.88
CA CYS A 123 -7.59 -8.83 -26.12
C CYS A 123 -7.98 -7.71 -25.14
N LEU A 124 -8.73 -6.71 -25.59
CA LEU A 124 -9.24 -5.63 -24.76
C LEU A 124 -10.10 -6.15 -23.59
N THR A 125 -11.02 -7.07 -23.87
CA THR A 125 -11.85 -7.75 -22.85
C THR A 125 -10.97 -8.43 -21.80
N GLY A 126 -9.97 -9.20 -22.23
CA GLY A 126 -9.02 -9.86 -21.34
C GLY A 126 -8.19 -8.87 -20.51
N LEU A 127 -7.67 -7.80 -21.12
CA LEU A 127 -6.91 -6.77 -20.43
C LEU A 127 -7.76 -6.06 -19.36
N CYS A 128 -9.01 -5.74 -19.66
CA CYS A 128 -9.94 -5.13 -18.70
C CYS A 128 -10.23 -6.08 -17.53
N SER A 129 -10.56 -7.34 -17.80
CA SER A 129 -10.81 -8.34 -16.74
C SER A 129 -9.60 -8.52 -15.83
N LEU A 130 -8.41 -8.67 -16.41
CA LEU A 130 -7.17 -8.84 -15.66
C LEU A 130 -6.79 -7.59 -14.86
N SER A 131 -7.03 -6.40 -15.42
CA SER A 131 -6.80 -5.13 -14.72
C SER A 131 -7.72 -4.99 -13.51
N MET A 132 -9.01 -5.29 -13.68
CA MET A 132 -10.00 -5.26 -12.59
C MET A 132 -9.65 -6.26 -11.49
N GLN A 133 -9.29 -7.48 -11.88
CA GLN A 133 -8.87 -8.51 -10.93
C GLN A 133 -7.61 -8.08 -10.17
N SER A 134 -6.58 -7.58 -10.87
CA SER A 134 -5.34 -7.13 -10.22
C SER A 134 -5.57 -6.01 -9.21
N VAL A 135 -6.51 -5.10 -9.48
CA VAL A 135 -6.89 -4.03 -8.55
C VAL A 135 -7.67 -4.59 -7.37
N ASN A 136 -8.66 -5.44 -7.60
CA ASN A 136 -9.43 -6.09 -6.52
C ASN A 136 -8.54 -6.94 -5.61
N ASP A 137 -7.57 -7.66 -6.16
CA ASP A 137 -6.60 -8.44 -5.40
C ASP A 137 -5.71 -7.53 -4.55
N SER A 138 -5.26 -6.40 -5.10
CA SER A 138 -4.45 -5.42 -4.36
C SER A 138 -5.23 -4.74 -3.24
N ILE A 139 -6.53 -4.47 -3.46
CA ILE A 139 -7.44 -3.95 -2.44
C ILE A 139 -7.64 -5.01 -1.35
N GLY A 140 -7.96 -6.24 -1.71
CA GLY A 140 -8.15 -7.35 -0.76
C GLY A 140 -6.90 -7.60 0.09
N GLN A 141 -5.71 -7.54 -0.51
CA GLN A 141 -4.44 -7.64 0.21
C GLN A 141 -4.24 -6.47 1.20
N LEU A 142 -4.56 -5.24 0.80
CA LEU A 142 -4.45 -4.09 1.70
C LEU A 142 -5.44 -4.19 2.86
N LEU A 143 -6.71 -4.46 2.59
CA LEU A 143 -7.75 -4.51 3.62
C LEU A 143 -7.55 -5.66 4.61
N SER A 144 -6.98 -6.78 4.16
CA SER A 144 -6.59 -7.91 5.02
C SER A 144 -5.26 -7.72 5.76
N SER A 145 -4.45 -6.72 5.38
CA SER A 145 -3.19 -6.43 6.06
C SER A 145 -3.41 -5.82 7.45
N LEU A 146 -2.40 -5.93 8.31
CA LEU A 146 -2.47 -5.48 9.70
C LEU A 146 -1.85 -4.09 9.84
N TYR A 147 -2.60 -3.19 10.48
CA TYR A 147 -2.08 -1.98 11.09
C TYR A 147 -1.58 -2.32 12.50
N ILE A 148 -0.30 -2.06 12.76
CA ILE A 148 0.39 -2.46 14.00
C ILE A 148 0.86 -1.21 14.74
N THR A 149 0.41 -1.02 15.98
CA THR A 149 0.87 0.05 16.86
C THR A 149 0.69 -0.32 18.33
N THR A 150 1.69 0.00 19.16
CA THR A 150 1.63 -0.24 20.61
C THR A 150 1.04 0.93 21.38
N GLN A 151 1.01 2.12 20.77
CA GLN A 151 0.57 3.38 21.37
C GLN A 151 -0.47 4.04 20.47
N LEU A 152 -1.37 4.80 21.07
CA LEU A 152 -2.31 5.62 20.33
C LEU A 152 -1.54 6.67 19.52
N GLN A 153 -1.74 6.65 18.20
CA GLN A 153 -1.14 7.59 17.28
C GLN A 153 -2.00 8.85 17.15
N SER A 154 -1.38 9.99 16.81
CA SER A 154 -2.11 11.19 16.44
C SER A 154 -2.92 10.95 15.17
N LEU A 155 -4.01 11.70 15.00
CA LEU A 155 -4.87 11.60 13.82
C LEU A 155 -4.08 11.84 12.52
N THR A 156 -3.17 12.80 12.52
CA THR A 156 -2.34 13.14 11.35
C THR A 156 -1.37 12.03 10.98
N THR A 157 -0.70 11.42 11.98
CA THR A 157 0.19 10.28 11.76
C THR A 157 -0.58 9.07 11.27
N PHE A 158 -1.75 8.80 11.85
CA PHE A 158 -2.64 7.73 11.41
C PHE A 158 -3.07 7.91 9.94
N GLN A 159 -3.57 9.11 9.58
CA GLN A 159 -3.96 9.43 8.20
C GLN A 159 -2.78 9.30 7.23
N THR A 160 -1.63 9.85 7.57
CA THR A 160 -0.42 9.77 6.71
C THR A 160 0.00 8.32 6.46
N HIS A 161 -0.08 7.47 7.50
CA HIS A 161 0.25 6.05 7.37
C HIS A 161 -0.74 5.32 6.45
N ILE A 162 -2.04 5.58 6.63
CA ILE A 162 -3.11 5.02 5.78
C ILE A 162 -2.92 5.45 4.33
N ASP A 163 -2.71 6.75 4.09
CA ASP A 163 -2.52 7.32 2.76
C ASP A 163 -1.30 6.71 2.07
N SER A 164 -0.17 6.58 2.79
CA SER A 164 1.04 5.95 2.25
C SER A 164 0.77 4.50 1.81
N MET A 165 0.05 3.74 2.62
CA MET A 165 -0.30 2.34 2.28
C MET A 165 -1.26 2.25 1.09
N VAL A 166 -2.24 3.16 1.01
CA VAL A 166 -3.15 3.25 -0.15
C VAL A 166 -2.38 3.62 -1.42
N GLN A 167 -1.45 4.58 -1.37
CA GLN A 167 -0.62 4.96 -2.51
C GLN A 167 0.31 3.82 -2.95
N GLN A 168 0.86 3.07 -1.99
CA GLN A 168 1.65 1.88 -2.30
C GLN A 168 0.79 0.82 -3.00
N SER A 169 -0.43 0.57 -2.55
CA SER A 169 -1.36 -0.38 -3.20
C SER A 169 -1.73 0.09 -4.62
N LYS A 170 -2.00 1.39 -4.81
CA LYS A 170 -2.27 2.00 -6.11
C LYS A 170 -1.15 1.83 -7.13
N SER A 171 0.12 1.84 -6.70
CA SER A 171 1.26 1.62 -7.60
C SER A 171 1.56 0.14 -7.84
N THR A 172 1.24 -0.72 -6.87
CA THR A 172 1.52 -2.16 -6.93
C THR A 172 0.64 -2.90 -7.94
N ALA A 173 -0.65 -2.56 -8.02
CA ALA A 173 -1.59 -3.14 -8.99
C ALA A 173 -1.12 -2.98 -10.46
N PRO A 174 -0.89 -1.76 -10.98
CA PRO A 174 -0.46 -1.58 -12.36
C PRO A 174 0.94 -2.15 -12.63
N ALA A 175 1.86 -2.09 -11.66
CA ALA A 175 3.19 -2.69 -11.80
C ALA A 175 3.12 -4.22 -11.92
N THR A 176 2.26 -4.86 -11.11
CA THR A 176 2.04 -6.31 -11.16
C THR A 176 1.43 -6.72 -12.50
N PHE A 177 0.41 -5.99 -12.95
CA PHE A 177 -0.20 -6.20 -14.25
C PHE A 177 0.80 -6.06 -15.42
N ALA A 178 1.57 -4.97 -15.44
CA ALA A 178 2.58 -4.73 -16.47
C ALA A 178 3.65 -5.82 -16.50
N ARG A 179 4.08 -6.30 -15.32
CA ARG A 179 5.02 -7.41 -15.20
C ARG A 179 4.44 -8.71 -15.78
N LEU A 180 3.20 -9.05 -15.43
CA LEU A 180 2.52 -10.23 -15.97
C LEU A 180 2.39 -10.16 -17.50
N LEU A 181 2.00 -8.99 -18.03
CA LEU A 181 1.92 -8.78 -19.47
C LEU A 181 3.28 -8.92 -20.16
N SER A 182 4.35 -8.40 -19.55
CA SER A 182 5.71 -8.54 -20.07
C SER A 182 6.17 -10.01 -20.11
N ILE A 183 5.87 -10.78 -19.06
CA ILE A 183 6.19 -12.21 -18.99
C ILE A 183 5.43 -12.97 -20.08
N LEU A 184 4.14 -12.69 -20.25
CA LEU A 184 3.32 -13.32 -21.29
C LEU A 184 3.88 -13.05 -22.69
N ARG A 185 4.27 -11.81 -22.98
CA ARG A 185 4.91 -11.46 -24.26
C ARG A 185 6.23 -12.19 -24.45
N ALA A 186 7.11 -12.18 -23.45
CA ALA A 186 8.39 -12.86 -23.50
C ALA A 186 8.23 -14.38 -23.73
N ALA A 187 7.25 -15.00 -23.05
CA ALA A 187 6.93 -16.41 -23.23
C ALA A 187 6.38 -16.70 -24.63
N ASN A 188 5.52 -15.85 -25.18
CA ASN A 188 4.99 -16.02 -26.52
C ASN A 188 6.07 -15.90 -27.60
N HIS A 189 6.93 -14.88 -27.53
CA HIS A 189 8.02 -14.69 -28.48
C HIS A 189 9.10 -15.78 -28.35
N GLY A 190 9.50 -16.13 -27.13
CA GLY A 190 10.54 -17.13 -26.89
C GLY A 190 10.15 -18.55 -27.30
N ASN A 191 8.85 -18.88 -27.23
CA ASN A 191 8.33 -20.20 -27.59
C ASN A 191 7.64 -20.24 -28.96
N ALA A 192 7.65 -19.14 -29.72
CA ALA A 192 6.94 -19.02 -30.99
C ALA A 192 5.46 -19.47 -30.92
N ILE A 193 4.77 -19.13 -29.81
CA ILE A 193 3.38 -19.53 -29.59
C ILE A 193 2.48 -18.72 -30.53
N ILE A 194 1.70 -19.42 -31.34
CA ILE A 194 0.70 -18.81 -32.22
C ILE A 194 -0.55 -18.50 -31.39
N SER A 195 -0.99 -17.25 -31.43
CA SER A 195 -2.27 -16.84 -30.85
C SER A 195 -3.43 -17.57 -31.53
N SER A 196 -4.52 -17.83 -30.79
CA SER A 196 -5.71 -18.50 -31.32
C SER A 196 -6.30 -17.80 -32.56
N TYR A 197 -6.16 -16.48 -32.64
CA TYR A 197 -6.61 -15.65 -33.76
C TYR A 197 -5.54 -15.45 -34.85
N GLY A 198 -4.34 -16.01 -34.66
CA GLY A 198 -3.26 -15.95 -35.63
C GLY A 198 -2.74 -14.55 -35.95
N THR A 199 -2.83 -13.62 -35.01
CA THR A 199 -2.49 -12.21 -35.22
C THR A 199 -1.02 -11.90 -35.02
N ASN A 200 -0.26 -12.85 -34.48
CA ASN A 200 1.14 -12.70 -34.08
C ASN A 200 2.09 -13.57 -34.91
N PHE A 201 1.70 -14.01 -36.11
CA PHE A 201 2.61 -14.75 -36.99
C PHE A 201 2.34 -14.44 -38.45
N LYS A 202 3.34 -14.71 -39.29
CA LYS A 202 3.25 -14.57 -40.74
C LYS A 202 4.00 -15.70 -41.43
N TYR A 203 3.39 -16.26 -42.48
CA TYR A 203 4.09 -17.15 -43.40
C TYR A 203 4.99 -16.34 -44.33
N TYR A 204 6.25 -16.75 -44.44
CA TYR A 204 7.17 -16.24 -45.43
C TYR A 204 7.39 -17.29 -46.51
N PHE A 205 7.12 -16.89 -47.75
CA PHE A 205 7.50 -17.65 -48.93
C PHE A 205 8.85 -17.11 -49.41
N PRO A 206 9.92 -17.91 -49.39
CA PRO A 206 11.11 -17.55 -50.13
C PRO A 206 10.72 -17.45 -51.61
N HIS A 207 10.73 -16.23 -52.13
CA HIS A 207 10.71 -16.01 -53.57
C HIS A 207 11.90 -16.83 -54.11
N TRP A 208 11.67 -17.65 -55.14
CA TRP A 208 12.64 -18.59 -55.74
C TRP A 208 12.83 -19.91 -54.97
N PHE A 209 12.09 -20.95 -55.36
CA PHE A 209 12.65 -22.18 -55.98
C PHE A 209 11.50 -23.14 -56.30
N TYR A 210 11.28 -23.36 -57.60
CA TYR A 210 10.62 -24.56 -58.10
C TYR A 210 11.42 -25.76 -57.58
N SER A 211 10.86 -26.50 -56.63
CA SER A 211 10.99 -27.95 -56.43
C SER A 211 11.19 -28.44 -54.99
N ASN A 212 11.29 -27.60 -53.96
CA ASN A 212 11.24 -28.06 -52.57
C ASN A 212 10.43 -27.09 -51.69
N CYS A 213 9.29 -27.55 -51.17
CA CYS A 213 8.43 -26.79 -50.25
C CYS A 213 9.14 -26.61 -48.89
N VAL A 214 9.98 -25.58 -48.76
CA VAL A 214 10.46 -25.12 -47.46
C VAL A 214 9.59 -23.94 -47.03
N TRP A 215 8.63 -24.22 -46.16
CA TRP A 215 7.76 -23.22 -45.56
C TRP A 215 8.42 -22.67 -44.29
N GLY A 216 8.70 -21.37 -44.26
CA GLY A 216 9.17 -20.67 -43.07
C GLY A 216 8.02 -19.96 -42.36
N MET A 217 7.84 -20.23 -41.07
CA MET A 217 6.91 -19.50 -40.22
C MET A 217 7.69 -18.58 -39.28
N TYR A 218 7.33 -17.30 -39.26
CA TYR A 218 7.90 -16.33 -38.32
C TYR A 218 6.79 -15.80 -37.40
N VAL A 219 7.04 -15.84 -36.10
CA VAL A 219 6.16 -15.25 -35.08
C VAL A 219 6.62 -13.81 -34.85
N LEU A 220 5.70 -12.87 -35.08
CA LEU A 220 5.90 -11.43 -34.96
C LEU A 220 6.03 -11.01 -33.50
#